data_AF-A0A1H3BAB1-F1
#
_entry.id   AF-A0A1H3BAB1-F1
#
_cell.length_a   1.000
_cell.length_b   1.000
_cell.length_c   1.000
_cell.angle_alpha   90.00
_cell.angle_beta   90.00
_cell.angle_gamma   90.00
#
_symmetry.space_group_name_H-M   'P 1'
#
loop_
_entity.id
_entity.type
_entity.pdbx_description
1 polymer ?
#
loop_
_entity_poly.entity_id
_entity_poly.type
_entity_poly.pdbx_seq_one_letter_code
_entity_poly.pdbx_strand_id
1 'polypeptide(L)'
;MAVTPLAQPVAQIGCALRPLPGEPVCGDQIGCWRQPNGWRLALADGLGHGSAAHQAATRVMRELSAHLDLDLNTLFDHCDRALIDTRGVALAVVDIDLTASRFVQAAVGNIRTVLQQAQGTKRLSGARGIVGAGFDGLRLEQLALTAGDWLLMFSDGLPENAGFLDAVPHALHPPSDQLAAQWLEHWATVRDDASLLLYRHG
;
A
#
# COMPACT_ATOMS: atom_id res chain seq x y z
N MET A 1 -43.54 -5.21 3.33
CA MET A 1 -42.50 -4.45 2.63
C MET A 1 -41.16 -4.90 3.18
N ALA A 2 -40.40 -5.69 2.42
CA ALA A 2 -39.04 -6.03 2.78
C ALA A 2 -38.18 -4.79 2.51
N VAL A 3 -37.60 -4.21 3.55
CA VAL A 3 -36.56 -3.20 3.40
C VAL A 3 -35.34 -3.96 2.91
N THR A 4 -35.05 -3.89 1.61
CA THR A 4 -33.76 -4.32 1.08
C THR A 4 -32.70 -3.57 1.90
N PRO A 5 -31.78 -4.24 2.60
CA PRO A 5 -30.71 -3.54 3.26
C PRO A 5 -29.98 -2.73 2.19
N LEU A 6 -29.84 -1.42 2.38
CA LEU A 6 -28.94 -0.60 1.57
C LEU A 6 -27.61 -1.35 1.58
N ALA A 7 -27.15 -1.77 0.39
CA ALA A 7 -25.89 -2.48 0.26
C ALA A 7 -24.84 -1.69 1.05
N GLN A 8 -24.16 -2.35 2.00
CA GLN A 8 -23.06 -1.73 2.72
C GLN A 8 -22.15 -1.10 1.67
N PRO A 9 -21.69 0.15 1.84
CA PRO A 9 -20.85 0.73 0.83
C PRO A 9 -19.61 -0.14 0.71
N VAL A 10 -19.41 -0.72 -0.47
CA VAL A 10 -18.34 -1.69 -0.70
C VAL A 10 -17.04 -0.88 -0.69
N ALA A 11 -16.07 -1.30 0.11
CA ALA A 11 -14.73 -0.73 0.07
C ALA A 11 -14.18 -0.76 -1.37
N GLN A 12 -13.61 0.36 -1.82
CA GLN A 12 -13.17 0.51 -3.22
C GLN A 12 -11.66 0.69 -3.27
N ILE A 13 -11.02 0.07 -4.26
CA ILE A 13 -9.56 0.03 -4.40
C ILE A 13 -9.20 0.39 -5.84
N GLY A 14 -8.13 1.17 -6.01
CA GLY A 14 -7.50 1.43 -7.30
C GLY A 14 -5.99 1.38 -7.17
N CYS A 15 -5.31 0.74 -8.12
CA CYS A 15 -3.86 0.55 -8.08
C CYS A 15 -3.23 0.99 -9.41
N ALA A 16 -2.04 1.57 -9.34
CA ALA A 16 -1.24 1.87 -10.51
C ALA A 16 0.25 1.77 -10.20
N LEU A 17 1.04 1.41 -11.21
CA LEU A 17 2.48 1.31 -11.14
C LEU A 17 3.10 1.67 -12.49
N ARG A 18 4.27 2.29 -12.47
CA ARG A 18 5.00 2.72 -13.66
C ARG A 18 6.49 2.47 -13.48
N PRO A 19 7.14 1.78 -14.44
CA PRO A 19 8.57 1.62 -14.39
C PRO A 19 9.32 2.94 -14.54
N LEU A 20 10.53 3.00 -14.01
CA LEU A 20 11.51 4.02 -14.36
C LEU A 20 11.63 4.09 -15.91
N PRO A 21 11.61 5.30 -16.51
CA PRO A 21 11.75 5.42 -17.96
C PRO A 21 13.01 4.73 -18.50
N GLY A 22 12.80 3.77 -19.40
CA GLY A 22 13.87 2.95 -19.99
C GLY A 22 14.02 1.56 -19.37
N GLU A 23 13.43 1.31 -18.20
CA GLU A 23 13.37 -0.02 -17.60
C GLU A 23 12.22 -0.86 -18.19
N PRO A 24 12.42 -2.17 -18.42
CA PRO A 24 11.41 -3.02 -19.02
C PRO A 24 10.31 -3.44 -18.03
N VAL A 25 10.59 -3.33 -16.72
CA VAL A 25 9.69 -3.74 -15.64
C VAL A 25 9.82 -2.78 -14.47
N CYS A 26 8.71 -2.57 -13.74
CA CYS A 26 8.70 -1.75 -12.54
C CYS A 26 9.34 -2.51 -11.37
N GLY A 27 10.24 -1.87 -10.64
CA GLY A 27 10.79 -2.38 -9.38
C GLY A 27 9.76 -2.50 -8.25
N ASP A 28 8.67 -1.72 -8.33
CA ASP A 28 7.57 -1.75 -7.36
C ASP A 28 6.56 -2.87 -7.64
N GLN A 29 5.86 -3.29 -6.58
CA GLN A 29 4.70 -4.17 -6.65
C GLN A 29 3.59 -3.73 -5.70
N ILE A 30 2.35 -4.04 -6.08
CA ILE A 30 1.16 -3.82 -5.26
C ILE A 30 0.41 -5.14 -5.09
N GLY A 31 -0.06 -5.41 -3.88
CA GLY A 31 -0.89 -6.58 -3.55
C GLY A 31 -2.18 -6.18 -2.84
N CYS A 32 -3.30 -6.72 -3.29
CA CYS A 32 -4.63 -6.51 -2.70
C CYS A 32 -5.33 -7.86 -2.55
N TRP A 33 -5.49 -8.35 -1.32
CA TRP A 33 -6.07 -9.66 -1.06
C TRP A 33 -7.31 -9.53 -0.18
N ARG A 34 -8.42 -10.12 -0.64
CA ARG A 34 -9.65 -10.18 0.15
C ARG A 34 -9.47 -11.17 1.29
N GLN A 35 -9.80 -10.74 2.50
CA GLN A 35 -9.92 -11.58 3.69
C GLN A 35 -11.41 -11.71 4.08
N PRO A 36 -11.78 -12.68 4.94
CA PRO A 36 -13.19 -12.88 5.34
C PRO A 36 -13.88 -11.60 5.84
N ASN A 37 -13.17 -10.81 6.65
CA ASN A 37 -13.70 -9.61 7.28
C ASN A 37 -13.13 -8.30 6.71
N GLY A 38 -12.40 -8.35 5.59
CA GLY A 38 -11.83 -7.14 4.99
C GLY A 38 -10.75 -7.41 3.97
N TRP A 39 -9.61 -6.74 4.09
CA TRP A 39 -8.56 -6.73 3.06
C TRP A 39 -7.17 -6.69 3.67
N ARG A 40 -6.22 -7.37 3.04
CA ARG A 40 -4.78 -7.06 3.19
C ARG A 40 -4.33 -6.29 1.96
N LEU A 41 -3.76 -5.12 2.17
CA LEU A 41 -3.17 -4.27 1.15
C LEU A 41 -1.67 -4.20 1.39
N ALA A 42 -0.88 -4.24 0.32
CA ALA A 42 0.57 -4.12 0.41
C ALA A 42 1.12 -3.33 -0.77
N LEU A 43 2.19 -2.60 -0.49
CA LEU A 43 3.02 -1.96 -1.50
C LEU A 43 4.48 -2.23 -1.13
N ALA A 44 5.24 -2.69 -2.12
CA ALA A 44 6.66 -2.94 -1.98
C ALA A 44 7.44 -2.22 -3.07
N ASP A 45 8.56 -1.61 -2.69
CA ASP A 45 9.55 -0.99 -3.56
C ASP A 45 10.82 -1.86 -3.45
N GLY A 46 11.18 -2.51 -4.56
CA GLY A 46 12.37 -3.35 -4.62
C GLY A 46 13.62 -2.52 -4.81
N LEU A 47 14.69 -2.83 -4.07
CA LEU A 47 15.87 -1.96 -4.05
C LEU A 47 16.50 -1.73 -5.44
N GLY A 48 16.59 -0.45 -5.82
CA GLY A 48 17.04 0.00 -7.13
C GLY A 48 15.92 -0.10 -8.16
N HIS A 49 16.24 -0.42 -9.41
CA HIS A 49 15.26 -0.54 -10.48
C HIS A 49 15.50 -1.78 -11.34
N GLY A 50 14.56 -2.04 -12.25
CA GLY A 50 14.63 -3.11 -13.23
C GLY A 50 14.39 -4.51 -12.65
N SER A 51 14.83 -5.55 -13.38
CA SER A 51 14.41 -6.93 -13.12
C SER A 51 14.76 -7.47 -11.73
N ALA A 52 15.87 -7.05 -11.13
CA ALA A 52 16.27 -7.52 -9.80
C ALA A 52 15.46 -6.88 -8.67
N ALA A 53 15.11 -5.59 -8.79
CA ALA A 53 14.17 -4.93 -7.90
C ALA A 53 12.78 -5.58 -8.00
N HIS A 54 12.30 -5.74 -9.24
CA HIS A 54 11.04 -6.41 -9.54
C HIS A 54 10.98 -7.82 -8.94
N GLN A 55 12.04 -8.62 -9.06
CA GLN A 55 12.09 -9.97 -8.50
C GLN A 55 11.95 -9.98 -6.98
N ALA A 56 12.60 -9.05 -6.27
CA ALA A 56 12.47 -8.92 -4.81
C ALA A 56 11.04 -8.52 -4.41
N ALA A 57 10.48 -7.49 -5.07
CA ALA A 57 9.11 -7.03 -4.84
C ALA A 57 8.07 -8.12 -5.17
N THR A 58 8.24 -8.86 -6.26
CA THR A 58 7.36 -9.99 -6.60
C THR A 58 7.49 -11.12 -5.58
N ARG A 59 8.70 -11.39 -5.08
CA ARG A 59 8.91 -12.43 -4.07
C ARG A 59 8.15 -12.10 -2.79
N VAL A 60 8.24 -10.87 -2.28
CA VAL A 60 7.51 -10.51 -1.05
C VAL A 60 5.99 -10.61 -1.24
N MET A 61 5.44 -10.19 -2.39
CA MET A 61 4.00 -10.34 -2.67
C MET A 61 3.53 -11.79 -2.65
N ARG A 62 4.39 -12.73 -3.10
CA ARG A 62 4.10 -14.16 -3.01
C ARG A 62 4.08 -14.65 -1.56
N GLU A 63 5.04 -14.23 -0.74
CA GLU A 63 5.06 -14.60 0.68
C GLU A 63 3.85 -14.04 1.42
N LEU A 64 3.46 -12.77 1.16
CA LEU A 64 2.28 -12.14 1.75
C LEU A 64 0.98 -12.87 1.39
N SER A 65 0.82 -13.23 0.11
CA SER A 65 -0.39 -13.93 -0.36
C SER A 65 -0.49 -15.38 0.11
N ALA A 66 0.65 -16.03 0.36
CA ALA A 66 0.70 -17.39 0.90
C ALA A 66 0.41 -17.45 2.41
N HIS A 67 0.57 -16.34 3.14
CA HIS A 67 0.50 -16.29 4.61
C HIS A 67 -0.46 -15.19 5.10
N LEU A 68 -1.67 -15.14 4.53
CA LEU A 68 -2.71 -14.16 4.90
C LEU A 68 -3.24 -14.32 6.34
N ASP A 69 -2.97 -15.45 6.96
CA ASP A 69 -3.36 -15.83 8.33
C ASP A 69 -2.38 -15.35 9.41
N LEU A 70 -1.13 -15.02 9.04
CA LEU A 70 -0.15 -14.51 9.98
C LEU A 70 -0.45 -13.06 10.37
N ASP A 71 -0.18 -12.73 11.63
CA ASP A 71 -0.15 -11.35 12.11
C ASP A 71 1.06 -10.59 11.50
N LEU A 72 0.96 -9.27 11.44
CA LEU A 72 1.96 -8.45 10.74
C LEU A 72 3.37 -8.53 11.34
N ASN A 73 3.55 -8.73 12.66
CA ASN A 73 4.91 -8.87 13.20
C ASN A 73 5.56 -10.15 12.70
N THR A 74 4.85 -11.28 12.86
CA THR A 74 5.34 -12.59 12.42
C THR A 74 5.56 -12.62 10.90
N LEU A 75 4.67 -11.97 10.14
CA LEU A 75 4.75 -11.88 8.69
C LEU A 75 5.98 -11.12 8.22
N PHE A 76 6.31 -9.97 8.83
CA PHE A 76 7.50 -9.20 8.46
C PHE A 76 8.79 -9.97 8.74
N ASP A 77 8.88 -10.66 9.89
CA ASP A 77 10.03 -11.53 10.19
C ASP A 77 10.15 -12.70 9.20
N HIS A 78 9.03 -13.26 8.77
CA HIS A 78 8.99 -14.28 7.72
C HIS A 78 9.48 -13.74 6.38
N CYS A 79 8.95 -12.60 5.95
CA CYS A 79 9.36 -11.95 4.71
C CYS A 79 10.85 -11.58 4.72
N ASP A 80 11.38 -11.09 5.84
CA ASP A 80 12.81 -10.74 5.95
C ASP A 80 13.71 -11.94 5.63
N ARG A 81 13.41 -13.09 6.24
CA ARG A 81 14.16 -14.33 5.97
C ARG A 81 13.97 -14.83 4.55
N ALA A 82 12.75 -14.73 4.02
CA ALA A 82 12.42 -15.23 2.68
C ALA A 82 13.07 -14.41 1.54
N LEU A 83 13.54 -13.20 1.84
CA LEU A 83 14.14 -12.28 0.88
C LEU A 83 15.66 -12.15 1.00
N ILE A 84 16.33 -12.92 1.88
CA ILE A 84 17.76 -12.78 2.18
C ILE A 84 18.70 -12.93 0.97
N ASP A 85 18.26 -13.64 -0.07
CA ASP A 85 18.99 -13.87 -1.32
C ASP A 85 18.56 -12.93 -2.47
N THR A 86 17.76 -11.91 -2.15
CA THR A 86 17.28 -10.89 -3.09
C THR A 86 17.95 -9.54 -2.83
N ARG A 87 17.56 -8.50 -3.58
CA ARG A 87 17.95 -7.12 -3.25
C ARG A 87 17.26 -6.57 -1.99
N GLY A 88 16.22 -7.24 -1.52
CA GLY A 88 15.33 -6.73 -0.48
C GLY A 88 14.34 -5.68 -0.99
N VAL A 89 13.45 -5.25 -0.11
CA VAL A 89 12.39 -4.29 -0.41
C VAL A 89 12.16 -3.31 0.75
N ALA A 90 11.72 -2.10 0.44
CA ALA A 90 10.87 -1.36 1.36
C ALA A 90 9.44 -1.89 1.24
N LEU A 91 8.71 -2.02 2.36
CA LEU A 91 7.42 -2.68 2.41
C LEU A 91 6.49 -1.96 3.38
N ALA A 92 5.25 -1.71 2.95
CA ALA A 92 4.15 -1.43 3.85
C ALA A 92 3.03 -2.45 3.64
N VAL A 93 2.43 -2.91 4.74
CA VAL A 93 1.27 -3.81 4.75
C VAL A 93 0.20 -3.23 5.66
N VAL A 94 -1.04 -3.24 5.20
CA VAL A 94 -2.23 -2.76 5.90
C VAL A 94 -3.28 -3.87 5.92
N ASP A 95 -3.66 -4.30 7.12
CA ASP A 95 -4.79 -5.18 7.35
C ASP A 95 -6.02 -4.37 7.76
N ILE A 96 -7.06 -4.43 6.95
CA ILE A 96 -8.34 -3.74 7.13
C ILE A 96 -9.37 -4.71 7.65
N ASP A 97 -9.99 -4.36 8.77
CA ASP A 97 -11.14 -5.04 9.37
C ASP A 97 -12.39 -4.18 9.14
N LEU A 98 -13.25 -4.62 8.23
CA LEU A 98 -14.51 -3.94 7.89
C LEU A 98 -15.57 -4.11 8.97
N THR A 99 -15.47 -5.14 9.82
CA THR A 99 -16.43 -5.37 10.91
C THR A 99 -16.15 -4.43 12.07
N ALA A 100 -14.87 -4.24 12.39
CA ALA A 100 -14.43 -3.32 13.43
C ALA A 100 -14.18 -1.88 12.93
N SER A 101 -14.38 -1.61 11.63
CA SER A 101 -14.09 -0.34 10.95
C SER A 101 -12.74 0.26 11.39
N ARG A 102 -11.68 -0.53 11.20
CA ARG A 102 -10.31 -0.14 11.55
C ARG A 102 -9.31 -0.81 10.62
N PHE A 103 -8.08 -0.35 10.68
CA PHE A 103 -6.96 -1.07 10.09
C PHE A 103 -5.76 -1.09 11.02
N VAL A 104 -4.85 -2.04 10.76
CA VAL A 104 -3.53 -2.13 11.37
C VAL A 104 -2.49 -2.06 10.25
N GLN A 105 -1.46 -1.25 10.43
CA GLN A 105 -0.32 -1.16 9.52
C GLN A 105 0.96 -1.63 10.21
N ALA A 106 1.82 -2.30 9.44
CA ALA A 106 3.25 -2.36 9.68
C ALA A 106 4.01 -1.91 8.42
N ALA A 107 5.14 -1.22 8.59
CA ALA A 107 5.95 -0.78 7.46
C ALA A 107 7.45 -0.75 7.81
N VAL A 108 8.29 -0.99 6.81
CA VAL A 108 9.75 -0.92 6.84
C VAL A 108 10.21 -0.16 5.61
N GLY A 109 11.10 0.82 5.78
CA GLY A 109 11.69 1.58 4.69
C GLY A 109 10.91 2.87 4.36
N ASN A 110 10.88 3.21 3.08
CA ASN A 110 10.42 4.50 2.55
C ASN A 110 8.98 4.49 2.00
N ILE A 111 8.26 3.37 2.02
CA ILE A 111 6.85 3.37 1.59
C ILE A 111 6.03 4.31 2.50
N ARG A 112 5.22 5.16 1.88
CA ARG A 112 4.38 6.12 2.59
C ARG A 112 2.95 5.62 2.63
N THR A 113 2.34 5.74 3.81
CA THR A 113 0.91 5.50 3.99
C THR A 113 0.26 6.72 4.64
N VAL A 114 -0.84 7.16 4.06
CA VAL A 114 -1.59 8.34 4.49
C VAL A 114 -3.06 7.99 4.63
N LEU A 115 -3.61 8.27 5.82
CA LEU A 115 -5.05 8.23 6.08
C LEU A 115 -5.61 9.66 5.98
N GLN A 116 -6.49 9.88 5.02
CA GLN A 116 -7.24 11.12 4.85
C GLN A 116 -8.64 10.95 5.45
N GLN A 117 -8.92 11.73 6.49
CA GLN A 117 -10.22 11.76 7.17
C GLN A 117 -10.83 13.17 7.09
N ALA A 118 -12.12 13.29 7.38
CA ALA A 118 -12.80 14.59 7.45
C ALA A 118 -12.14 15.55 8.47
N GLN A 119 -11.55 15.02 9.55
CA GLN A 119 -10.89 15.81 10.60
C GLN A 119 -9.44 16.15 10.26
N GLY A 120 -8.89 15.61 9.18
CA GLY A 120 -7.53 15.89 8.72
C GLY A 120 -6.77 14.66 8.23
N THR A 121 -5.50 14.88 7.93
CA THR A 121 -4.58 13.88 7.36
C THR A 121 -3.69 13.29 8.46
N LYS A 122 -3.59 11.97 8.51
CA LYS A 122 -2.64 11.25 9.36
C LYS A 122 -1.64 10.50 8.50
N ARG A 123 -0.36 10.69 8.81
CA ARG A 123 0.76 9.99 8.18
C ARG A 123 1.18 8.89 9.12
N LEU A 124 1.32 7.69 8.58
CA LEU A 124 1.76 6.56 9.37
C LEU A 124 3.28 6.43 9.27
N SER A 125 3.87 5.90 10.33
CA SER A 125 5.31 5.67 10.43
C SER A 125 5.71 4.33 9.84
N GLY A 126 7.01 4.17 9.62
CA GLY A 126 7.64 2.92 9.25
C GLY A 126 8.95 2.75 10.01
N ALA A 127 9.32 1.51 10.27
CA ALA A 127 10.61 1.16 10.82
C ALA A 127 11.73 1.45 9.81
N ARG A 128 12.94 1.70 10.33
CA ARG A 128 14.13 1.81 9.49
C ARG A 128 14.64 0.42 9.15
N GLY A 129 15.03 0.22 7.89
CA GLY A 129 15.61 -1.03 7.42
C GLY A 129 15.12 -1.38 6.03
N ILE A 130 15.46 -2.60 5.61
CA ILE A 130 15.09 -3.19 4.33
C ILE A 130 14.68 -4.62 4.62
N VAL A 131 13.47 -5.01 4.22
CA VAL A 131 13.02 -6.41 4.35
C VAL A 131 13.86 -7.26 3.39
N GLY A 132 14.59 -8.24 3.92
CA GLY A 132 15.60 -9.03 3.21
C GLY A 132 17.03 -8.68 3.62
N ALA A 133 17.25 -7.58 4.33
CA ALA A 133 18.55 -7.19 4.87
C ALA A 133 18.49 -6.78 6.36
N GLY A 134 17.34 -6.98 7.00
CA GLY A 134 17.11 -6.64 8.40
C GLY A 134 16.48 -5.25 8.61
N PHE A 135 15.70 -5.16 9.68
CA PHE A 135 15.08 -3.95 10.19
C PHE A 135 15.00 -4.00 11.72
N ASP A 136 14.81 -2.85 12.35
CA ASP A 136 14.61 -2.76 13.80
C ASP A 136 13.48 -1.78 14.14
N GLY A 137 12.81 -2.04 15.26
CA GLY A 137 11.76 -1.19 15.78
C GLY A 137 10.47 -1.21 14.95
N LEU A 138 10.11 -2.36 14.38
CA LEU A 138 8.79 -2.55 13.74
C LEU A 138 7.68 -2.22 14.74
N ARG A 139 6.77 -1.33 14.34
CA ARG A 139 5.63 -0.89 15.15
C ARG A 139 4.35 -1.14 14.39
N LEU A 140 3.35 -1.65 15.10
CA LEU A 140 1.99 -1.75 14.60
C LEU A 140 1.25 -0.46 14.93
N GLU A 141 0.71 0.19 13.90
CA GLU A 141 -0.16 1.36 14.05
C GLU A 141 -1.60 0.97 13.72
N GLN A 142 -2.51 1.20 14.66
CA GLN A 142 -3.93 0.90 14.50
C GLN A 142 -4.75 2.18 14.54
N LEU A 143 -5.59 2.38 13.51
CA LEU A 143 -6.47 3.54 13.41
C LEU A 143 -7.89 3.12 13.04
N ALA A 144 -8.87 3.87 13.53
CA ALA A 144 -10.27 3.72 13.16
C ALA A 144 -10.52 4.32 11.77
N LEU A 145 -11.42 3.69 11.03
CA LEU A 145 -11.94 4.12 9.74
C LEU A 145 -13.40 4.57 9.91
N THR A 146 -13.76 5.63 9.22
CA THR A 146 -15.14 6.10 9.06
C THR A 146 -15.51 6.03 7.59
N ALA A 147 -16.80 5.85 7.30
CA ALA A 147 -17.31 5.83 5.94
C ALA A 147 -16.82 7.06 5.14
N GLY A 148 -16.22 6.80 3.97
CA GLY A 148 -15.65 7.84 3.12
C GLY A 148 -14.19 8.21 3.41
N ASP A 149 -13.57 7.66 4.46
CA ASP A 149 -12.12 7.82 4.69
C ASP A 149 -11.32 7.22 3.52
N TRP A 150 -10.19 7.85 3.21
CA TRP A 150 -9.26 7.36 2.19
C TRP A 150 -7.95 6.92 2.83
N LEU A 151 -7.44 5.79 2.39
CA LEU A 151 -6.10 5.33 2.70
C LEU A 151 -5.29 5.28 1.40
N LEU A 152 -4.13 5.92 1.40
CA LEU A 152 -3.22 5.99 0.26
C LEU A 152 -1.92 5.31 0.66
N MET A 153 -1.38 4.48 -0.22
CA MET A 153 -0.02 3.93 -0.10
C MET A 153 0.75 4.27 -1.38
N PHE A 154 1.98 4.74 -1.27
CA PHE A 154 2.80 5.11 -2.43
C PHE A 154 4.29 4.97 -2.15
N SER A 155 5.06 4.64 -3.18
CA SER A 155 6.52 4.68 -3.16
C SER A 155 7.05 6.11 -3.30
N ASP A 156 8.35 6.32 -3.11
CA ASP A 156 8.98 7.64 -3.22
C ASP A 156 9.12 8.15 -4.67
N GLY A 157 8.80 7.31 -5.65
CA GLY A 157 8.48 7.72 -7.02
C GLY A 157 7.32 8.71 -7.13
N LEU A 158 6.46 8.81 -6.10
CA LEU A 158 5.50 9.91 -5.94
C LEU A 158 5.97 10.87 -4.83
N PRO A 159 6.31 12.14 -5.18
CA PRO A 159 6.68 13.11 -4.16
C PRO A 159 5.48 13.47 -3.31
N GLU A 160 5.63 13.35 -1.99
CA GLU A 160 4.58 13.67 -1.03
C GLU A 160 4.11 15.14 -1.12
N ASN A 161 5.00 16.05 -1.51
CA ASN A 161 4.72 17.47 -1.67
C ASN A 161 4.18 17.85 -3.06
N ALA A 162 3.86 16.88 -3.91
CA ALA A 162 3.35 17.14 -5.26
C ALA A 162 1.87 17.56 -5.29
N GLY A 163 1.19 17.60 -4.14
CA GLY A 163 -0.19 18.07 -4.02
C GLY A 163 -1.27 17.02 -4.33
N PHE A 164 -0.90 15.79 -4.71
CA PHE A 164 -1.89 14.73 -4.98
C PHE A 164 -2.69 14.30 -3.73
N LEU A 165 -2.12 14.48 -2.53
CA LEU A 165 -2.87 14.28 -1.28
C LEU A 165 -4.04 15.26 -1.16
N ASP A 166 -3.91 16.49 -1.68
CA ASP A 166 -4.97 17.50 -1.69
C ASP A 166 -6.03 17.22 -2.76
N ALA A 167 -5.75 16.34 -3.73
CA ALA A 167 -6.73 15.88 -4.70
C ALA A 167 -7.75 14.91 -4.09
N VAL A 168 -7.41 14.23 -2.97
CA VAL A 168 -8.31 13.29 -2.28
C VAL A 168 -9.57 13.97 -1.74
N PRO A 169 -9.50 15.14 -1.06
CA PRO A 169 -10.68 15.93 -0.72
C PRO A 169 -11.59 16.29 -1.90
N HIS A 170 -11.04 16.39 -3.12
CA HIS A 170 -11.74 16.78 -4.34
C HIS A 170 -12.17 15.58 -5.20
N ALA A 171 -11.75 14.36 -4.85
CA ALA A 171 -12.06 13.16 -5.61
C ALA A 171 -13.55 12.82 -5.47
N LEU A 172 -14.35 13.29 -6.44
CA LEU A 172 -15.79 12.98 -6.55
C LEU A 172 -16.04 11.51 -6.90
N HIS A 173 -15.03 10.83 -7.43
CA HIS A 173 -15.10 9.45 -7.88
C HIS A 173 -14.42 8.52 -6.88
N PRO A 174 -14.97 7.32 -6.67
CA PRO A 174 -14.28 6.35 -5.87
C PRO A 174 -12.98 5.85 -6.56
N PRO A 175 -12.07 5.23 -5.78
CA PRO A 175 -10.87 4.60 -6.32
C PRO A 175 -11.18 3.63 -7.46
N SER A 176 -10.36 3.70 -8.50
CA SER A 176 -10.28 2.73 -9.59
C SER A 176 -8.86 2.73 -10.14
N ASP A 177 -8.50 1.68 -10.87
CA ASP A 177 -7.19 1.62 -11.53
C ASP A 177 -6.98 2.78 -12.51
N GLN A 178 -8.04 3.25 -13.16
CA GLN A 178 -7.99 4.43 -14.03
C GLN A 178 -7.66 5.70 -13.26
N LEU A 179 -8.30 5.93 -12.10
CA LEU A 179 -8.01 7.10 -11.27
C LEU A 179 -6.58 7.04 -10.74
N ALA A 180 -6.15 5.88 -10.24
CA ALA A 180 -4.78 5.68 -9.76
C ALA A 180 -3.77 5.92 -10.89
N ALA A 181 -4.02 5.44 -12.11
CA ALA A 181 -3.15 5.64 -13.26
C ALA A 181 -3.05 7.12 -13.67
N GLN A 182 -4.18 7.83 -13.71
CA GLN A 182 -4.19 9.27 -13.99
C GLN A 182 -3.38 10.07 -12.97
N TRP A 183 -3.50 9.71 -11.70
CA TRP A 183 -2.74 10.36 -10.63
C TRP A 183 -1.25 10.06 -10.75
N LEU A 184 -0.92 8.80 -10.97
CA LEU A 184 0.45 8.37 -11.16
C LEU A 184 1.09 9.08 -12.37
N GLU A 185 0.38 9.19 -13.50
CA GLU A 185 0.85 9.89 -14.70
C GLU A 185 1.09 11.39 -14.45
N HIS A 186 0.22 12.03 -13.68
CA HIS A 186 0.33 13.46 -13.42
C HIS A 186 1.42 13.83 -12.39
N TRP A 187 1.62 13.01 -11.35
CA TRP A 187 2.45 13.38 -10.20
C TRP A 187 3.75 12.57 -10.05
N ALA A 188 3.89 11.41 -10.67
CA ALA A 188 5.07 10.57 -10.44
C ALA A 188 6.32 11.10 -11.16
N THR A 189 7.47 11.02 -10.49
CA THR A 189 8.74 11.52 -11.03
C THR A 189 9.32 10.61 -12.11
N VAL A 190 9.99 11.19 -13.10
CA VAL A 190 10.69 10.41 -14.14
C VAL A 190 12.04 9.83 -13.69
N ARG A 191 12.35 9.92 -12.39
CA ARG A 191 13.66 9.54 -11.83
C ARG A 191 13.66 8.20 -11.12
N ASP A 192 12.49 7.61 -10.95
CA ASP A 192 12.35 6.33 -10.26
C ASP A 192 11.15 5.53 -10.78
N ASP A 193 11.08 4.27 -10.36
CA ASP A 193 9.84 3.50 -10.34
C ASP A 193 8.79 4.23 -9.48
N ALA A 194 7.51 4.07 -9.82
CA ALA A 194 6.44 4.76 -9.09
C ALA A 194 5.21 3.89 -8.94
N SER A 195 4.63 3.89 -7.74
CA SER A 195 3.41 3.12 -7.45
C SER A 195 2.47 3.88 -6.53
N LEU A 196 1.17 3.66 -6.74
CA LEU A 196 0.08 4.27 -5.97
C LEU A 196 -1.04 3.25 -5.77
N LEU A 197 -1.40 3.04 -4.51
CA LEU A 197 -2.60 2.33 -4.08
C LEU A 197 -3.54 3.34 -3.42
N LEU A 198 -4.79 3.35 -3.87
CA LEU A 198 -5.89 4.11 -3.29
C LEU A 198 -6.93 3.14 -2.71
N TYR A 199 -7.30 3.32 -1.46
CA TYR A 199 -8.41 2.63 -0.80
C TYR A 199 -9.40 3.66 -0.27
N ARG A 200 -10.70 3.43 -0.48
CA ARG A 200 -11.78 4.23 0.10
C ARG A 200 -12.68 3.35 0.94
N HIS A 201 -12.80 3.71 2.22
CA HIS A 201 -13.66 3.02 3.16
C HIS A 201 -15.14 3.27 2.82
N GLY A 202 -15.93 2.22 3.03
CA GLY A 202 -17.35 2.22 2.76
C GLY A 202 -18.15 3.05 3.74
#